data_AF-A0A967Z3J4-F1
#
_entry.id   AF-A0A967Z3J4-F1
#
_cell.length_a   1.000
_cell.length_b   1.000
_cell.length_c   1.000
_cell.angle_alpha   90.00
_cell.angle_beta   90.00
_cell.angle_gamma   90.00
#
_symmetry.space_group_name_H-M   'P 1'
#
loop_
_entity.id
_entity.type
_entity.pdbx_description
1 polymer ?
#
loop_
_entity_poly.entity_id
_entity_poly.type
_entity_poly.pdbx_seq_one_letter_code
_entity_poly.pdbx_strand_id
1 'polypeptide(L)'
;MNMKIPKLTFWKAVAGIIFVLGLYATVLRFGKGLGAATHLTDEFPWGIWIGFDVLVGVGLAAGGFVIAATVHIFNLEKYEPISRPTILTAFLGYSLVIVALLFDLGRPYRIWHPLVMWNPHSVMFEVAWCVMLY
;
A
#
# COMPACT_ATOMS: atom_id res chain seq x y z
N MET A 1 21.13 33.79 1.62
CA MET A 1 20.08 32.75 1.56
C MET A 1 19.69 32.38 2.99
N ASN A 2 18.65 33.01 3.55
CA ASN A 2 18.25 32.81 4.95
C ASN A 2 17.58 31.45 5.12
N MET A 3 18.36 30.43 5.50
CA MET A 3 17.82 29.17 6.01
C MET A 3 17.13 29.43 7.35
N LYS A 4 15.82 29.59 7.33
CA LYS A 4 14.98 29.55 8.53
C LYS A 4 15.04 28.13 9.08
N ILE A 5 15.84 27.92 10.11
CA ILE A 5 15.87 26.66 10.87
C ILE A 5 14.44 26.41 11.38
N PRO A 6 13.79 25.31 11.00
CA PRO A 6 12.41 25.06 11.41
C PRO A 6 12.38 24.88 12.94
N LYS A 7 11.58 25.70 13.63
CA LYS A 7 11.35 25.53 15.08
C LYS A 7 10.87 24.10 15.34
N LEU A 8 11.59 23.39 16.21
CA LEU A 8 11.30 22.01 16.59
C LEU A 8 10.08 22.00 17.52
N THR A 9 8.90 21.83 16.93
CA THR A 9 7.66 21.61 17.70
C THR A 9 7.61 20.15 18.16
N PHE A 10 6.99 19.85 19.30
CA PHE A 10 6.78 18.48 19.81
C PHE A 10 6.31 17.52 18.70
N TRP A 11 5.32 17.92 17.91
CA TRP A 11 4.81 17.14 16.77
C TRP A 11 5.82 16.89 15.66
N LYS A 12 6.72 17.84 15.39
CA LYS A 12 7.80 17.67 14.41
C LYS A 12 8.89 16.73 14.93
N ALA A 13 9.16 16.75 16.23
CA ALA A 13 10.08 15.81 16.85
C ALA A 13 9.52 14.38 16.81
N VAL A 14 8.24 14.19 17.17
CA VAL A 14 7.56 12.89 17.07
C VAL A 14 7.55 12.39 15.62
N ALA A 15 7.18 13.23 14.66
CA ALA A 15 7.21 12.86 13.24
C ALA A 15 8.63 12.50 12.77
N GLY A 16 9.65 13.23 13.22
CA GLY A 16 11.04 12.94 12.92
C GLY A 16 11.50 11.58 13.46
N ILE A 17 11.11 11.24 14.70
CA ILE A 17 11.41 9.94 15.32
C ILE A 17 10.75 8.81 14.53
N ILE A 18 9.48 8.96 14.15
CA ILE A 18 8.76 7.97 13.33
C ILE A 18 9.46 7.78 11.98
N PHE A 19 9.89 8.87 11.34
CA PHE A 19 10.63 8.81 10.07
C PHE A 19 11.96 8.06 10.21
N VAL A 20 12.71 8.32 11.27
CA VAL A 20 14.00 7.65 11.54
C VAL A 20 13.79 6.17 11.82
N LEU A 21 12.76 5.81 12.61
CA LEU A 21 12.40 4.42 12.87
C LEU A 21 11.93 3.70 11.59
N GLY A 22 11.15 4.36 10.74
CA GLY A 22 10.71 3.82 9.44
C GLY A 22 11.88 3.60 8.47
N LEU A 23 12.82 4.53 8.42
CA LEU A 23 14.08 4.38 7.66
C LEU A 23 14.91 3.22 8.19
N TYR A 24 15.04 3.10 9.51
CA TYR A 24 15.74 1.98 10.13
C TYR A 24 15.09 0.63 9.80
N ALA A 25 13.76 0.54 9.89
CA ALA A 25 13.01 -0.65 9.50
C ALA A 25 13.19 -0.98 8.01
N THR A 26 13.22 0.04 7.14
CA THR A 26 13.48 -0.12 5.70
C THR A 26 14.86 -0.70 5.44
N VAL A 27 15.90 -0.17 6.08
CA VAL A 27 17.27 -0.68 5.93
C VAL A 27 17.40 -2.11 6.46
N LEU A 28 16.76 -2.43 7.59
CA LEU A 28 16.72 -3.80 8.11
C LEU A 28 15.99 -4.76 7.16
N ARG A 29 14.88 -4.32 6.56
CA ARG A 29 14.07 -5.11 5.62
C ARG A 29 14.84 -5.47 4.35
N PHE A 30 15.58 -4.51 3.77
CA PHE A 30 16.41 -4.73 2.58
C PHE A 30 17.76 -5.39 2.88
N GLY A 31 18.32 -5.18 4.07
CA GLY A 31 19.65 -5.70 4.45
C GLY A 31 19.64 -7.08 5.11
N LYS A 32 18.67 -7.38 5.98
CA LYS A 32 18.60 -8.63 6.76
C LYS A 32 17.46 -9.57 6.36
N GLY A 33 16.68 -9.21 5.33
CA GLY A 33 15.60 -10.01 4.79
C GLY A 33 14.25 -9.83 5.50
N LEU A 34 13.25 -10.58 5.02
CA LEU A 34 11.86 -10.56 5.51
C LEU A 34 11.79 -10.92 7.01
N GLY A 35 12.36 -12.05 7.40
CA GLY A 35 12.24 -12.59 8.76
C GLY A 35 12.80 -11.67 9.85
N ALA A 36 13.86 -10.90 9.58
CA ALA A 36 14.47 -10.01 10.57
C ALA A 36 13.68 -8.72 10.83
N ALA A 37 12.82 -8.31 9.89
CA ALA A 37 12.06 -7.06 9.99
C ALA A 37 10.60 -7.30 10.44
N THR A 38 10.01 -8.44 10.08
CA THR A 38 8.57 -8.70 10.30
C THR A 38 8.27 -9.93 11.15
N HIS A 39 9.30 -10.65 11.63
CA HIS A 39 9.16 -11.86 12.43
C HIS A 39 8.23 -12.91 11.78
N LEU A 40 8.23 -12.96 10.44
CA LEU A 40 7.52 -13.97 9.67
C LEU A 40 8.28 -15.30 9.79
N THR A 41 7.57 -16.35 10.20
CA THR A 41 8.06 -17.74 10.20
C THR A 41 7.54 -18.47 8.97
N ASP A 42 8.16 -19.59 8.59
CA ASP A 42 7.69 -20.40 7.45
C ASP A 42 6.27 -20.95 7.64
N GLU A 43 5.77 -20.99 8.88
CA GLU A 43 4.38 -21.35 9.21
C GLU A 43 3.38 -20.21 8.92
N PHE A 44 3.79 -18.95 9.07
CA PHE A 44 2.96 -17.76 8.84
C PHE A 44 3.68 -16.76 7.93
N PRO A 45 3.83 -17.08 6.63
CA PRO A 45 4.61 -16.27 5.69
C PRO A 45 3.98 -14.91 5.36
N TRP A 46 2.70 -14.70 5.67
CA TRP A 46 1.97 -13.44 5.43
C TRP A 46 1.76 -12.61 6.70
N GLY A 47 1.61 -13.29 7.85
CA GLY A 47 1.45 -12.68 9.16
C GLY A 47 0.39 -11.57 9.23
N ILE A 48 0.56 -10.68 10.22
CA ILE A 48 -0.23 -9.44 10.34
C ILE A 48 0.14 -8.44 9.24
N TRP A 49 1.33 -8.57 8.67
CA TRP A 49 1.90 -7.59 7.76
C TRP A 49 1.09 -7.45 6.46
N ILE A 50 0.90 -8.56 5.74
CA ILE A 50 0.06 -8.57 4.51
C ILE A 50 -1.42 -8.40 4.86
N GLY A 51 -1.88 -8.99 5.98
CA GLY A 51 -3.28 -8.89 6.40
C GLY A 51 -3.71 -7.44 6.68
N PHE A 52 -2.84 -6.63 7.31
CA PHE A 52 -3.11 -5.22 7.55
C PHE A 52 -3.15 -4.41 6.25
N ASP A 53 -2.20 -4.64 5.33
CA ASP A 53 -2.18 -3.95 4.03
C ASP A 53 -3.44 -4.24 3.21
N VAL A 54 -3.85 -5.52 3.13
CA VAL A 54 -5.06 -5.92 2.40
C VAL A 54 -6.32 -5.37 3.06
N LEU A 55 -6.47 -5.48 4.38
CA LEU A 55 -7.69 -5.03 5.07
C LEU A 55 -7.84 -3.51 5.04
N VAL A 56 -6.75 -2.76 5.22
CA VAL A 56 -6.79 -1.30 5.35
C VAL A 56 -6.63 -0.63 4.00
N GLY A 57 -5.62 -1.00 3.20
CA GLY A 57 -5.32 -0.39 1.92
C GLY A 57 -6.33 -0.79 0.83
N VAL A 58 -6.46 -2.09 0.59
CA VAL A 58 -7.37 -2.60 -0.46
C VAL A 58 -8.83 -2.38 -0.08
N GLY A 59 -9.19 -2.55 1.19
CA GLY A 59 -10.54 -2.28 1.69
C GLY A 59 -10.98 -0.83 1.48
N LEU A 60 -10.09 0.14 1.78
CA LEU A 60 -10.35 1.56 1.55
C LEU A 60 -10.46 1.89 0.05
N ALA A 61 -9.58 1.31 -0.78
CA ALA A 61 -9.64 1.48 -2.23
C ALA A 61 -10.92 0.92 -2.84
N ALA A 62 -11.36 -0.27 -2.41
CA ALA A 62 -12.59 -0.91 -2.87
C ALA A 62 -13.83 -0.06 -2.57
N GLY A 63 -13.93 0.54 -1.38
CA GLY A 63 -15.01 1.48 -1.05
C GLY A 63 -15.03 2.69 -2.00
N GLY A 64 -13.84 3.13 -2.41
CA GLY A 64 -13.62 4.12 -3.46
C GLY A 64 -14.31 3.81 -4.78
N PHE A 65 -14.01 2.62 -5.33
CA PHE A 65 -14.55 2.14 -6.58
C PHE A 65 -16.07 1.93 -6.53
N VAL A 66 -16.61 1.44 -5.40
CA VAL A 66 -18.05 1.22 -5.23
C VAL A 66 -18.84 2.54 -5.31
N ILE A 67 -18.36 3.59 -4.65
CA ILE A 67 -19.02 4.90 -4.72
C ILE A 67 -18.90 5.50 -6.13
N ALA A 68 -17.74 5.37 -6.78
CA ALA A 68 -17.57 5.82 -8.16
C ALA A 68 -18.54 5.11 -9.12
N ALA A 69 -18.68 3.79 -9.02
CA ALA A 69 -19.63 2.99 -9.78
C ALA A 69 -21.08 3.38 -9.47
N THR A 70 -21.43 3.61 -8.20
CA THR A 70 -22.78 4.01 -7.79
C THR A 70 -23.19 5.36 -8.38
N VAL A 71 -22.28 6.32 -8.41
CA VAL A 71 -22.54 7.66 -8.98
C VAL A 71 -22.59 7.59 -10.51
N HIS A 72 -21.63 6.94 -11.16
CA HIS A 72 -21.46 7.02 -12.62
C HIS A 72 -22.24 5.95 -13.40
N ILE A 73 -22.40 4.75 -12.85
CA ILE A 73 -23.12 3.64 -13.51
C ILE A 73 -24.60 3.68 -13.12
N PHE A 74 -24.89 3.78 -11.83
CA PHE A 74 -26.26 3.76 -11.32
C PHE A 74 -26.92 5.16 -11.26
N ASN A 75 -26.20 6.22 -11.68
CA ASN A 75 -26.71 7.59 -11.81
C ASN A 75 -27.38 8.16 -10.54
N LEU A 76 -26.88 7.78 -9.36
CA LEU A 76 -27.37 8.35 -8.09
C LEU A 76 -26.69 9.71 -7.80
N GLU A 77 -27.30 10.78 -8.32
CA GLU A 77 -26.86 12.18 -8.16
C GLU A 77 -26.69 12.61 -6.69
N LYS A 78 -27.39 11.95 -5.75
CA LYS A 78 -27.26 12.21 -4.29
C LYS A 78 -25.82 12.06 -3.79
N TYR A 79 -25.00 11.23 -4.43
CA TYR A 79 -23.62 10.95 -4.03
C TYR A 79 -22.58 11.65 -4.92
N GLU A 80 -23.00 12.47 -5.88
CA GLU A 80 -22.10 13.29 -6.70
C GLU A 80 -21.13 14.17 -5.87
N PRO A 81 -21.54 14.86 -4.78
CA PRO A 81 -20.62 15.69 -4.01
C PRO A 81 -19.53 14.88 -3.28
N ILE A 82 -19.79 13.60 -2.96
CA ILE A 82 -18.80 12.73 -2.31
C ILE A 82 -17.91 11.99 -3.32
N SER A 83 -18.26 11.97 -4.60
CA SER A 83 -17.51 11.23 -5.63
C SER A 83 -16.04 11.66 -5.71
N ARG A 84 -15.76 12.97 -5.75
CA ARG A 84 -14.41 13.53 -5.86
C ARG A 84 -13.48 13.14 -4.70
N PRO A 85 -13.85 13.38 -3.42
CA PRO A 85 -12.99 12.96 -2.32
C PRO A 85 -12.85 11.44 -2.24
N THR A 86 -13.88 10.69 -2.62
CA THR A 86 -13.82 9.23 -2.59
C THR A 86 -12.89 8.65 -3.66
N ILE A 87 -12.88 9.18 -4.88
CA ILE A 87 -11.93 8.78 -5.94
C ILE A 87 -10.49 9.13 -5.54
N LEU A 88 -10.26 10.31 -4.98
CA LEU A 88 -8.93 10.69 -4.47
C LEU A 88 -8.47 9.75 -3.34
N THR A 89 -9.38 9.41 -2.44
CA THR A 89 -9.11 8.45 -1.36
C THR A 89 -8.81 7.06 -1.91
N ALA A 90 -9.53 6.62 -2.94
CA ALA A 90 -9.29 5.35 -3.63
C ALA A 90 -7.88 5.32 -4.24
N PHE A 91 -7.53 6.38 -4.96
CA PHE A 91 -6.22 6.53 -5.59
C PHE A 91 -5.06 6.54 -4.57
N LEU A 92 -5.23 7.25 -3.46
CA LEU A 92 -4.25 7.28 -2.38
C LEU A 92 -4.12 5.91 -1.71
N GLY A 93 -5.24 5.25 -1.41
CA GLY A 93 -5.25 3.90 -0.84
C GLY A 93 -4.52 2.90 -1.75
N TYR A 94 -4.80 2.96 -3.05
CA TYR A 94 -4.16 2.10 -4.04
C TYR A 94 -2.65 2.38 -4.17
N SER A 95 -2.25 3.65 -4.16
CA SER A 95 -0.83 4.03 -4.15
C SER A 95 -0.09 3.49 -2.93
N LEU A 96 -0.75 3.47 -1.76
CA LEU A 96 -0.18 2.89 -0.54
C LEU A 96 -0.02 1.37 -0.66
N VAL A 97 -0.99 0.66 -1.23
CA VAL A 97 -0.92 -0.78 -1.48
C VAL A 97 0.23 -1.12 -2.43
N ILE A 98 0.43 -0.36 -3.51
CA ILE A 98 1.57 -0.60 -4.43
C ILE A 98 2.90 -0.48 -3.69
N VAL A 99 3.06 0.56 -2.86
CA VAL A 99 4.27 0.75 -2.06
C VAL A 99 4.43 -0.39 -1.07
N ALA A 100 3.39 -0.74 -0.32
CA ALA A 100 3.40 -1.84 0.65
C ALA A 100 3.78 -3.18 -0.02
N LEU A 101 3.18 -3.51 -1.16
CA LEU A 101 3.55 -4.70 -1.93
C LEU A 101 5.04 -4.73 -2.32
N LEU A 102 5.62 -3.60 -2.73
CA LEU A 102 7.07 -3.54 -3.01
C LEU A 102 7.91 -3.84 -1.76
N PHE A 103 7.43 -3.48 -0.57
CA PHE A 103 8.06 -3.83 0.71
C PHE A 103 7.78 -5.27 1.14
N ASP A 104 6.67 -5.86 0.71
CA ASP A 104 6.25 -7.22 1.10
C ASP A 104 6.93 -8.27 0.25
N LEU A 105 7.22 -7.95 -1.02
CA LEU A 105 8.00 -8.84 -1.87
C LEU A 105 9.43 -8.98 -1.32
N GLY A 106 9.85 -10.21 -1.03
CA GLY A 106 11.25 -10.52 -0.69
C GLY A 106 12.24 -10.18 -1.82
N ARG A 107 11.75 -10.07 -3.07
CA ARG A 107 12.52 -9.71 -4.26
C ARG A 107 11.72 -8.74 -5.15
N PRO A 108 11.65 -7.44 -4.79
CA PRO A 108 10.79 -6.49 -5.49
C PRO A 108 11.18 -6.29 -6.97
N TYR A 109 12.45 -6.50 -7.30
CA TYR A 109 12.96 -6.44 -8.68
C TYR A 109 12.36 -7.49 -9.63
N ARG A 110 11.62 -8.49 -9.13
CA ARG A 110 10.90 -9.49 -9.95
C ARG A 110 9.42 -9.20 -10.10
N ILE A 111 8.92 -8.04 -9.69
CA ILE A 111 7.48 -7.72 -9.79
C ILE A 111 6.95 -7.72 -11.23
N TRP A 112 7.82 -7.63 -12.24
CA TRP A 112 7.47 -7.72 -13.66
C TRP A 112 7.29 -9.17 -14.15
N HIS A 113 7.74 -10.19 -13.41
CA HIS A 113 7.62 -11.58 -13.85
C HIS A 113 6.17 -12.00 -14.13
N PRO A 114 5.16 -11.66 -13.28
CA PRO A 114 3.76 -11.91 -13.58
C PRO A 114 3.27 -11.27 -14.89
N LEU A 115 3.90 -10.20 -15.40
CA LEU A 115 3.51 -9.61 -16.68
C LEU A 115 3.91 -10.46 -17.88
N VAL A 116 5.01 -11.20 -17.78
CA VAL A 116 5.64 -11.91 -18.91
C VAL A 116 5.51 -13.43 -18.78
N MET A 117 5.59 -13.96 -17.56
CA MET A 117 5.52 -15.39 -17.25
C MET A 117 4.16 -15.69 -16.62
N TRP A 118 3.21 -16.07 -17.48
CA TRP A 118 1.84 -16.29 -17.05
C TRP A 118 1.68 -17.66 -16.41
N ASN A 119 1.15 -17.70 -15.17
CA ASN A 119 0.80 -18.94 -14.50
C ASN A 119 -0.66 -18.89 -13.99
N PRO A 120 -1.64 -19.22 -14.84
CA PRO A 120 -3.07 -19.08 -14.52
C PRO A 120 -3.55 -20.06 -13.43
N HIS A 121 -2.75 -21.05 -13.04
CA HIS A 121 -3.09 -21.97 -11.95
C HIS A 121 -2.75 -21.41 -10.56
N SER A 122 -2.10 -20.25 -10.47
CA SER A 122 -1.72 -19.65 -9.19
C SER A 122 -2.66 -18.51 -8.80
N VAL A 123 -3.21 -18.59 -7.58
CA VAL A 123 -4.02 -17.50 -7.00
C VAL A 123 -3.20 -16.19 -6.88
N MET A 124 -1.89 -16.30 -6.61
CA MET A 124 -1.01 -15.12 -6.53
C MET A 124 -0.79 -14.44 -7.88
N PHE A 125 -0.88 -15.19 -8.99
CA PHE A 125 -0.81 -14.62 -10.32
C PHE A 125 -2.07 -13.80 -10.64
N GLU A 126 -3.26 -14.33 -10.30
CA GLU A 126 -4.52 -13.61 -10.47
C GLU A 126 -4.55 -12.32 -9.63
N VAL A 127 -4.17 -12.39 -8.36
CA VAL A 127 -4.09 -11.20 -7.48
C VAL A 127 -3.12 -10.16 -8.03
N ALA A 128 -1.93 -10.58 -8.48
CA ALA A 128 -0.96 -9.66 -9.08
C ALA A 128 -1.51 -8.99 -10.35
N TRP A 129 -2.30 -9.70 -11.16
CA TRP A 129 -2.93 -9.14 -12.35
C TRP A 129 -4.03 -8.14 -12.01
N CYS A 130 -4.91 -8.46 -11.06
CA CYS A 130 -5.94 -7.54 -10.55
C CYS A 130 -5.32 -6.25 -10.00
N VAL A 131 -4.22 -6.35 -9.26
CA VAL A 131 -3.50 -5.19 -8.70
C VAL A 131 -2.61 -4.48 -9.74
N MET A 132 -2.53 -4.95 -10.98
CA MET A 132 -1.90 -4.18 -12.06
C MET A 132 -2.93 -3.51 -12.97
N LEU A 133 -4.16 -4.02 -13.00
CA LEU A 133 -5.22 -3.50 -13.86
C LEU A 133 -6.16 -2.50 -13.18
N TYR A 134 -6.27 -2.49 -11.85
CA TYR A 134 -7.06 -1.47 -11.13
C TYR A 134 -6.35 -0.11 -11.14
#